data_AF-D8S1I6-F1
#
_entry.id   AF-D8S1I6-F1
#
_cell.length_a   1.000
_cell.length_b   1.000
_cell.length_c   1.000
_cell.angle_alpha   90.00
_cell.angle_beta   90.00
_cell.angle_gamma   90.00
#
_symmetry.space_group_name_H-M   'P 1'
#
loop_
_entity.id
_entity.type
_entity.pdbx_description
1 polymer ?
#
loop_
_entity_poly.entity_id
_entity_poly.type
_entity_poly.pdbx_seq_one_letter_code
_entity_poly.pdbx_strand_id
1 'polypeptide(L)'
;KRIRKPVQRRSVDYTSTVLRYLQVRMWQQNYGQKPVLQPTTSAALDLLPTGAYLDNPATSFSTKFVHCSTNKVRCSINRVLWTPTGRRLITGSQSGEFTLWNGLSFNFEMILQAHDSAVRSMIWSHNENWMVTGDDGGCIKYWQTNMNNVKANKTAHREPVRDLSFSSTDLKFCSCSDDTTVKIWDFARCQEERSLTGHGWDVKSVDWHPQKSLLVSGAKDNLVKLWDARTGRELCTLHGHKNTVLCTKWNNNGNWVLTSSRDQVIKLFDIRTLKDIETYRGHKKEVASLAWHPFHEELFVSGSHDGSIIHWLVGHDQPQAEVSNAHDNNILDLSWHPMGHILCSGGSDHTTKFWCRNRPGDTTRDKYNAPLMQGASNEQMAPLGRGSGSVPMEASSLGSSFMGVGGAVDEGTIPGVGMAMP
;
A
#
# COMPACT_ATOMS: atom_id res chain seq x y z
N LYS A 1 -14.41 36.35 -19.50
CA LYS A 1 -14.01 35.33 -18.49
C LYS A 1 -13.78 34.01 -19.22
N ARG A 2 -12.53 33.53 -19.33
CA ARG A 2 -12.21 32.28 -20.03
C ARG A 2 -12.75 31.11 -19.20
N ILE A 3 -13.80 30.44 -19.68
CA ILE A 3 -14.37 29.25 -19.04
C ILE A 3 -13.25 28.20 -19.01
N ARG A 4 -12.73 27.89 -17.81
CA ARG A 4 -11.77 26.79 -17.66
C ARG A 4 -12.50 25.51 -18.03
N LYS A 5 -12.01 24.80 -19.06
CA LYS A 5 -12.51 23.46 -19.40
C LYS A 5 -12.45 22.58 -18.14
N PRO A 6 -13.50 21.82 -17.81
CA PRO A 6 -13.47 20.93 -16.67
C PRO A 6 -12.36 19.89 -16.88
N VAL A 7 -11.41 19.84 -15.94
CA VAL A 7 -10.33 18.85 -15.98
C VAL A 7 -10.91 17.52 -15.49
N GLN A 8 -11.05 16.57 -16.40
CA GLN A 8 -11.43 15.20 -16.06
C GLN A 8 -10.26 14.53 -15.32
N ARG A 9 -10.51 14.10 -14.09
CA ARG A 9 -9.49 13.49 -13.23
C ARG A 9 -9.59 11.97 -13.31
N ARG A 10 -8.45 11.30 -13.17
CA ARG A 10 -8.41 9.84 -13.01
C ARG A 10 -9.08 9.49 -11.69
N SER A 11 -10.08 8.61 -11.75
CA SER A 11 -10.75 8.04 -10.59
C SER A 11 -10.81 6.53 -10.72
N VAL A 12 -10.80 5.84 -9.59
CA VAL A 12 -11.06 4.40 -9.53
C VAL A 12 -12.29 4.21 -8.68
N ASP A 13 -13.42 4.06 -9.36
CA ASP A 13 -14.70 3.78 -8.70
C ASP A 13 -14.94 2.27 -8.63
N TYR A 14 -15.21 1.78 -7.43
CA TYR A 14 -15.57 0.39 -7.17
C TYR A 14 -17.08 0.16 -7.25
N THR A 15 -17.91 1.22 -7.20
CA THR A 15 -19.38 1.12 -7.18
C THR A 15 -19.91 0.37 -8.39
N SER A 16 -19.38 0.65 -9.58
CA SER A 16 -19.72 -0.07 -10.81
C SER A 16 -19.47 -1.57 -10.71
N THR A 17 -18.32 -1.98 -10.17
CA THR A 17 -17.97 -3.39 -9.99
C THR A 17 -18.88 -4.07 -8.95
N VAL A 18 -19.22 -3.38 -7.85
CA VAL A 18 -20.12 -3.90 -6.82
C VAL A 18 -21.55 -4.04 -7.34
N LEU A 19 -22.06 -3.07 -8.09
CA LEU A 19 -23.37 -3.16 -8.73
C LEU A 19 -23.44 -4.34 -9.71
N ARG A 20 -22.39 -4.54 -10.51
CA ARG A 20 -22.30 -5.69 -11.41
C ARG A 20 -22.30 -7.00 -10.63
N TYR A 21 -21.58 -7.08 -9.51
CA TYR A 21 -21.59 -8.24 -8.64
C TYR A 21 -22.97 -8.55 -8.05
N LEU A 22 -23.71 -7.53 -7.61
CA LEU A 22 -25.08 -7.72 -7.13
C LEU A 22 -26.01 -8.26 -8.22
N GLN A 23 -25.87 -7.79 -9.46
CA GLN A 23 -26.63 -8.32 -10.60
C GLN A 23 -26.28 -9.78 -10.90
N VAL A 24 -25.00 -10.13 -10.88
CA VAL A 24 -24.54 -11.50 -11.14
C VAL A 24 -25.00 -12.45 -10.02
N ARG A 25 -24.95 -12.01 -8.77
CA ARG A 25 -25.42 -12.76 -7.59
C ARG A 25 -26.91 -13.12 -7.62
N MET A 26 -27.74 -12.44 -8.43
CA MET A 26 -29.16 -12.78 -8.55
C MET A 26 -29.38 -14.15 -9.23
N TRP A 27 -28.48 -14.58 -10.10
CA TRP A 27 -28.59 -15.83 -10.85
C TRP A 27 -27.41 -16.78 -10.64
N GLN A 28 -26.28 -16.29 -10.12
CA GLN A 28 -25.12 -17.12 -9.80
C GLN A 28 -25.38 -17.92 -8.51
N GLN A 29 -25.45 -19.25 -8.63
CA GLN A 29 -25.55 -20.12 -7.46
C GLN A 29 -24.19 -20.47 -6.85
N ASN A 30 -23.17 -20.66 -7.70
CA ASN A 30 -21.82 -21.07 -7.29
C ASN A 30 -20.73 -20.19 -7.91
N TYR A 31 -19.56 -20.11 -7.26
CA TYR A 31 -18.39 -19.35 -7.76
C TYR A 31 -17.93 -19.76 -9.16
N GLY A 32 -18.10 -21.04 -9.55
CA GLY A 32 -17.71 -21.56 -10.86
C GLY A 32 -18.61 -21.13 -12.04
N GLN A 33 -19.78 -20.54 -11.79
CA GLN A 33 -20.70 -20.09 -12.85
C GLN A 33 -20.50 -18.61 -13.24
N LYS A 34 -19.42 -17.98 -12.76
CA LYS A 34 -19.11 -16.59 -13.10
C LYS A 34 -18.74 -16.44 -14.59
N PRO A 35 -19.15 -15.34 -15.24
CA PRO A 35 -18.72 -15.07 -16.60
C PRO A 35 -17.20 -14.89 -16.62
N VAL A 36 -16.54 -15.58 -17.56
CA VAL A 36 -15.08 -15.48 -17.75
C VAL A 36 -14.77 -14.13 -18.38
N LEU A 37 -13.89 -13.35 -17.74
CA LEU A 37 -13.42 -12.08 -18.28
C LEU A 37 -12.54 -12.32 -19.50
N GLN A 38 -12.98 -11.82 -20.65
CA GLN A 38 -12.16 -11.80 -21.85
C GLN A 38 -11.04 -10.77 -21.71
N PRO A 39 -9.83 -11.02 -22.25
CA PRO A 39 -8.71 -10.08 -22.22
C PRO A 39 -8.91 -8.94 -23.24
N THR A 40 -10.04 -8.24 -23.16
CA THR A 40 -10.43 -7.15 -24.04
C THR A 40 -10.85 -5.96 -23.20
N THR A 41 -10.56 -4.75 -23.65
CA THR A 41 -10.90 -3.51 -22.91
C THR A 41 -12.39 -3.37 -22.63
N SER A 42 -13.26 -3.87 -23.53
CA SER A 42 -14.72 -3.90 -23.33
C SER A 42 -15.16 -4.75 -22.13
N ALA A 43 -14.40 -5.81 -21.80
CA ALA A 43 -14.70 -6.68 -20.66
C ALA A 43 -14.40 -6.00 -19.31
N ALA A 44 -13.83 -4.79 -19.30
CA ALA A 44 -13.66 -4.01 -18.07
C ALA A 44 -15.00 -3.69 -17.38
N LEU A 45 -16.12 -3.67 -18.12
CA LEU A 45 -17.47 -3.48 -17.59
C LEU A 45 -17.97 -4.69 -16.79
N ASP A 46 -17.47 -5.88 -17.11
CA ASP A 46 -17.83 -7.13 -16.43
C ASP A 46 -16.94 -7.42 -15.22
N LEU A 47 -15.97 -6.55 -14.91
CA LEU A 47 -15.05 -6.73 -13.81
C LEU A 47 -15.78 -6.70 -12.46
N LEU A 48 -15.75 -7.82 -11.75
CA LEU A 48 -16.29 -7.95 -10.40
C LEU A 48 -15.30 -7.44 -9.32
N PRO A 49 -15.75 -7.12 -8.10
CA PRO A 49 -14.87 -6.75 -6.99
C PRO A 49 -14.04 -7.96 -6.54
N THR A 50 -12.99 -7.71 -5.76
CA THR A 50 -12.05 -8.75 -5.30
C THR A 50 -12.74 -9.86 -4.52
N GLY A 51 -13.71 -9.53 -3.66
CA GLY A 51 -14.51 -10.50 -2.91
C GLY A 51 -15.35 -11.46 -3.77
N ALA A 52 -15.51 -11.20 -5.07
CA ALA A 52 -16.16 -12.13 -6.00
C ALA A 52 -15.21 -13.21 -6.54
N TYR A 53 -13.89 -12.99 -6.47
CA TYR A 53 -12.86 -13.85 -7.05
C TYR A 53 -12.07 -14.62 -5.99
N LEU A 54 -12.75 -15.16 -4.98
CA LEU A 54 -12.08 -15.87 -3.87
C LEU A 54 -11.22 -17.06 -4.33
N ASP A 55 -11.62 -17.72 -5.41
CA ASP A 55 -10.95 -18.85 -6.05
C ASP A 55 -9.74 -18.44 -6.91
N ASN A 56 -9.64 -17.17 -7.32
CA ASN A 56 -8.54 -16.68 -8.15
C ASN A 56 -7.96 -15.37 -7.58
N PRO A 57 -7.01 -15.48 -6.62
CA PRO A 57 -6.35 -14.33 -6.01
C PRO A 57 -5.57 -13.46 -7.00
N ALA A 58 -5.12 -14.01 -8.15
CA ALA A 58 -4.34 -13.27 -9.14
C ALA A 58 -5.11 -12.10 -9.76
N THR A 59 -6.44 -12.15 -9.75
CA THR A 59 -7.29 -11.04 -10.19
C THR A 59 -7.12 -9.79 -9.33
N SER A 60 -6.63 -9.93 -8.10
CA SER A 60 -6.48 -8.85 -7.12
C SER A 60 -5.07 -8.24 -7.10
N PHE A 61 -4.17 -8.67 -7.98
CA PHE A 61 -2.84 -8.06 -8.10
C PHE A 61 -2.95 -6.60 -8.55
N SER A 62 -2.45 -5.70 -7.70
CA SER A 62 -2.53 -4.26 -7.89
C SER A 62 -1.22 -3.72 -8.47
N THR A 63 -0.99 -3.96 -9.77
CA THR A 63 0.25 -3.52 -10.45
C THR A 63 0.06 -2.32 -11.36
N LYS A 64 -1.18 -1.91 -11.63
CA LYS A 64 -1.47 -0.75 -12.48
C LYS A 64 -1.35 0.53 -11.67
N PHE A 65 -0.47 1.44 -12.10
CA PHE A 65 -0.33 2.74 -11.46
C PHE A 65 -1.52 3.66 -11.78
N VAL A 66 -2.04 4.32 -10.75
CA VAL A 66 -3.21 5.19 -10.88
C VAL A 66 -2.81 6.66 -10.73
N HIS A 67 -2.25 6.99 -9.57
CA HIS A 67 -1.99 8.35 -9.16
C HIS A 67 -0.82 8.42 -8.17
N CYS A 68 -0.12 9.56 -8.19
CA CYS A 68 0.91 9.91 -7.23
C CYS A 68 0.46 11.19 -6.53
N SER A 69 0.19 11.07 -5.23
CA SER A 69 -0.18 12.17 -4.36
C SER A 69 1.05 12.67 -3.61
N THR A 70 1.29 13.98 -3.69
CA THR A 70 2.44 14.62 -3.05
C THR A 70 1.99 15.87 -2.31
N ASN A 71 2.55 16.08 -1.12
CA ASN A 71 2.32 17.28 -0.35
C ASN A 71 3.11 18.47 -0.91
N LYS A 72 2.64 19.68 -0.61
CA LYS A 72 3.39 20.92 -0.92
C LYS A 72 4.72 20.95 -0.19
N VAL A 73 4.68 20.63 1.11
CA VAL A 73 5.87 20.41 1.92
C VAL A 73 6.30 18.95 1.73
N ARG A 74 7.51 18.75 1.24
CA ARG A 74 8.03 17.41 0.94
C ARG A 74 8.58 16.78 2.22
N CYS A 75 7.79 15.89 2.80
CA CYS A 75 8.17 15.10 3.98
C CYS A 75 8.00 13.61 3.68
N SER A 76 8.87 12.79 4.26
CA SER A 76 8.76 11.32 4.16
C SER A 76 7.43 10.86 4.76
N ILE A 77 6.78 9.88 4.13
CA ILE A 77 5.52 9.31 4.62
C ILE A 77 5.83 8.00 5.33
N ASN A 78 5.67 7.98 6.64
CA ASN A 78 6.05 6.84 7.46
C ASN A 78 4.95 5.78 7.57
N ARG A 79 3.69 6.22 7.57
CA ARG A 79 2.51 5.37 7.73
C ARG A 79 1.38 5.82 6.82
N VAL A 80 0.62 4.85 6.34
CA VAL A 80 -0.48 5.04 5.41
C VAL A 80 -1.63 4.17 5.88
N LEU A 81 -2.81 4.75 6.04
CA LEU A 81 -3.96 4.05 6.58
C LEU A 81 -5.25 4.51 5.91
N TRP A 82 -5.99 3.55 5.37
CA TRP A 82 -7.36 3.82 4.90
C TRP A 82 -8.31 4.01 6.07
N THR A 83 -9.26 4.93 5.93
CA THR A 83 -10.44 4.92 6.80
C THR A 83 -11.18 3.58 6.60
N PRO A 84 -11.80 2.99 7.63
CA PRO A 84 -12.48 1.69 7.51
C PRO A 84 -13.59 1.67 6.46
N THR A 85 -14.25 2.81 6.26
CA THR A 85 -15.25 3.01 5.18
C THR A 85 -14.66 3.07 3.77
N GLY A 86 -13.34 3.19 3.63
CA GLY A 86 -12.64 3.41 2.35
C GLY A 86 -12.78 4.82 1.77
N ARG A 87 -13.51 5.72 2.43
CA ARG A 87 -13.78 7.08 1.92
C ARG A 87 -12.51 7.91 1.76
N ARG A 88 -11.58 7.81 2.70
CA ARG A 88 -10.35 8.61 2.75
C ARG A 88 -9.14 7.74 3.03
N LEU A 89 -8.00 8.20 2.55
CA LEU A 89 -6.70 7.72 2.98
C LEU A 89 -6.05 8.77 3.88
N ILE A 90 -5.50 8.33 5.00
CA ILE A 90 -4.73 9.14 5.94
C ILE A 90 -3.26 8.77 5.79
N THR A 91 -2.41 9.77 5.58
CA THR A 91 -0.96 9.59 5.52
C THR A 91 -0.30 10.35 6.67
N GLY A 92 0.51 9.64 7.45
CA GLY A 92 1.30 10.20 8.55
C GLY A 92 2.70 10.55 8.06
N SER A 93 3.07 11.82 8.16
CA SER A 93 4.37 12.31 7.72
C SER A 93 5.43 12.26 8.82
N GLN A 94 6.69 12.42 8.39
CA GLN A 94 7.83 12.67 9.27
C GLN A 94 7.73 14.01 10.03
N SER A 95 6.93 14.97 9.56
CA SER A 95 6.70 16.27 10.20
C SER A 95 5.62 16.24 11.29
N GLY A 96 4.95 15.11 11.52
CA GLY A 96 3.84 15.03 12.47
C GLY A 96 2.48 15.44 11.88
N GLU A 97 2.40 15.62 10.56
CA GLU A 97 1.18 16.01 9.86
C GLU A 97 0.38 14.78 9.41
N PHE A 98 -0.94 14.89 9.49
CA PHE A 98 -1.87 14.03 8.78
C PHE A 98 -2.31 14.72 7.50
N THR A 99 -2.09 14.06 6.37
CA THR A 99 -2.73 14.46 5.12
C THR A 99 -3.82 13.48 4.76
N LEU A 100 -4.99 14.01 4.42
CA LEU A 100 -6.15 13.22 4.03
C LEU A 100 -6.39 13.35 2.54
N TRP A 101 -6.45 12.20 1.87
CA TRP A 101 -6.71 12.07 0.44
C TRP A 101 -8.09 11.43 0.22
N ASN A 102 -8.80 11.89 -0.80
CA ASN A 102 -10.06 11.28 -1.22
C ASN A 102 -9.80 9.87 -1.78
N GLY A 103 -10.55 8.87 -1.34
CA GLY A 103 -10.34 7.48 -1.73
C GLY A 103 -10.70 7.12 -3.17
N LEU A 104 -11.59 7.87 -3.82
CA LEU A 104 -11.99 7.58 -5.21
C LEU A 104 -11.16 8.36 -6.23
N SER A 105 -10.85 9.61 -5.93
CA SER A 105 -10.22 10.54 -6.87
C SER A 105 -8.81 10.98 -6.47
N PHE A 106 -8.31 10.52 -5.31
CA PHE A 106 -6.96 10.77 -4.79
C PHE A 106 -6.60 12.26 -4.61
N ASN A 107 -7.62 13.09 -4.50
CA ASN A 107 -7.45 14.53 -4.34
C ASN A 107 -7.13 14.85 -2.87
N PHE A 108 -6.32 15.87 -2.67
CA PHE A 108 -6.12 16.48 -1.36
C PHE A 108 -7.45 16.98 -0.79
N GLU A 109 -7.79 16.57 0.44
CA GLU A 109 -8.94 17.10 1.17
C GLU A 109 -8.51 18.07 2.26
N MET A 110 -7.69 17.60 3.21
CA MET A 110 -7.28 18.39 4.37
C MET A 110 -5.91 17.95 4.89
N ILE A 111 -5.28 18.87 5.61
CA ILE A 111 -4.04 18.63 6.36
C ILE A 111 -4.24 19.08 7.81
N LEU A 112 -3.71 18.31 8.75
CA LEU A 112 -3.73 18.60 10.18
C LEU A 112 -2.34 18.40 10.78
N GLN A 113 -1.94 19.29 11.69
CA GLN A 113 -0.82 19.03 12.59
C GLN A 113 -1.31 18.10 13.70
N ALA A 114 -0.96 16.83 13.63
CA ALA A 114 -1.45 15.81 14.55
C ALA A 114 -0.51 15.59 15.73
N HIS A 115 0.79 15.56 15.46
CA HIS A 115 1.86 15.33 16.45
C HIS A 115 2.95 16.38 16.31
N ASP A 116 3.73 16.58 17.37
CA ASP A 116 4.89 17.48 17.33
C ASP A 116 6.13 16.78 16.77
N SER A 117 6.11 15.44 16.77
CA SER A 117 7.13 14.56 16.25
C SER A 117 6.60 13.71 15.08
N ALA A 118 7.50 13.00 14.41
CA ALA A 118 7.16 12.13 13.28
C ALA A 118 6.12 11.07 13.67
N VAL A 119 5.08 10.91 12.85
CA VAL A 119 4.09 9.84 13.05
C VAL A 119 4.75 8.51 12.69
N ARG A 120 4.70 7.53 13.59
CA ARG A 120 5.34 6.22 13.40
C ARG A 120 4.36 5.06 13.36
N SER A 121 3.20 5.21 13.97
CA SER A 121 2.18 4.16 14.00
C SER A 121 0.79 4.78 13.93
N MET A 122 -0.10 4.12 13.19
CA MET A 122 -1.51 4.51 13.06
C MET A 122 -2.33 3.25 12.86
N ILE A 123 -3.42 3.10 13.60
CA ILE A 123 -4.32 1.96 13.46
C ILE A 123 -5.76 2.37 13.80
N TRP A 124 -6.72 1.82 13.07
CA TRP A 124 -8.14 1.93 13.39
C TRP A 124 -8.57 0.79 14.31
N SER A 125 -9.47 1.11 15.23
CA SER A 125 -10.25 0.11 15.97
C SER A 125 -11.15 -0.67 15.00
N HIS A 126 -11.47 -1.91 15.37
CA HIS A 126 -12.34 -2.78 14.58
C HIS A 126 -13.78 -2.26 14.50
N ASN A 127 -14.23 -1.51 15.50
CA ASN A 127 -15.52 -0.82 15.50
C ASN A 127 -15.58 0.46 14.66
N GLU A 128 -14.46 0.84 14.02
CA GLU A 128 -14.33 1.98 13.11
C GLU A 128 -14.50 3.38 13.72
N ASN A 129 -14.79 3.50 15.02
CA ASN A 129 -15.06 4.80 15.66
C ASN A 129 -13.79 5.52 16.12
N TRP A 130 -12.75 4.75 16.43
CA TRP A 130 -11.52 5.25 17.01
C TRP A 130 -10.31 4.93 16.15
N MET A 131 -9.40 5.89 16.06
CA MET A 131 -8.07 5.73 15.52
C MET A 131 -7.05 6.06 16.61
N VAL A 132 -6.03 5.21 16.76
CA VAL A 132 -4.93 5.43 17.71
C VAL A 132 -3.66 5.64 16.91
N THR A 133 -2.87 6.60 17.33
CA THR A 133 -1.65 7.00 16.62
C THR A 133 -0.51 7.21 17.59
N GLY A 134 0.67 6.76 17.22
CA GLY A 134 1.90 6.90 17.98
C GLY A 134 2.95 7.69 17.21
N ASP A 135 3.70 8.51 17.94
CA ASP A 135 4.78 9.33 17.38
C ASP A 135 6.18 8.85 17.81
N ASP A 136 7.19 9.52 17.26
CA ASP A 136 8.60 9.33 17.59
C ASP A 136 8.94 9.83 19.01
N GLY A 137 8.11 10.70 19.59
CA GLY A 137 8.30 11.26 20.93
C GLY A 137 7.76 10.40 22.06
N GLY A 138 7.20 9.22 21.78
CA GLY A 138 6.63 8.32 22.79
C GLY A 138 5.18 8.66 23.19
N CYS A 139 4.51 9.56 22.46
CA CYS A 139 3.14 9.97 22.69
C CYS A 139 2.15 9.09 21.91
N ILE A 140 1.04 8.75 22.55
CA ILE A 140 -0.09 8.04 21.93
C ILE A 140 -1.32 8.94 21.99
N LYS A 141 -1.93 9.22 20.83
CA LYS A 141 -3.14 10.06 20.69
C LYS A 141 -4.33 9.27 20.15
N TYR A 142 -5.50 9.63 20.65
CA TYR A 142 -6.79 9.02 20.33
C TYR A 142 -7.63 9.98 19.49
N TRP A 143 -8.08 9.49 18.35
CA TRP A 143 -8.78 10.26 17.34
C TRP A 143 -10.15 9.66 17.06
N GLN A 144 -11.12 10.53 16.84
CA GLN A 144 -12.43 10.15 16.30
C GLN A 144 -12.43 10.17 14.77
N THR A 145 -13.48 9.62 14.16
CA THR A 145 -13.69 9.59 12.70
C THR A 145 -13.69 10.97 12.03
N ASN A 146 -14.06 12.01 12.77
CA ASN A 146 -14.02 13.41 12.34
C ASN A 146 -12.61 14.05 12.45
N MET A 147 -11.57 13.28 12.77
CA MET A 147 -10.20 13.74 13.00
C MET A 147 -10.06 14.70 14.19
N ASN A 148 -10.98 14.61 15.17
CA ASN A 148 -10.82 15.32 16.43
C ASN A 148 -9.94 14.52 17.40
N ASN A 149 -9.00 15.19 18.05
CA ASN A 149 -8.18 14.60 19.11
C ASN A 149 -8.94 14.63 20.42
N VAL A 150 -9.18 13.46 21.02
CA VAL A 150 -9.97 13.33 22.25
C VAL A 150 -9.08 13.23 23.48
N LYS A 151 -8.02 12.42 23.41
CA LYS A 151 -7.09 12.17 24.52
C LYS A 151 -5.68 11.99 23.97
N ALA A 152 -4.68 12.38 24.77
CA ALA A 152 -3.28 12.19 24.45
C ALA A 152 -2.54 11.71 25.70
N ASN A 153 -1.86 10.58 25.60
CA ASN A 153 -0.89 10.12 26.59
C ASN A 153 0.51 10.49 26.11
N LYS A 154 1.06 11.59 26.64
CA LYS A 154 2.38 12.11 26.25
C LYS A 154 3.56 11.29 26.78
N THR A 155 3.34 10.42 27.75
CA THR A 155 4.38 9.63 28.41
C THR A 155 4.10 8.14 28.27
N ALA A 156 3.57 7.71 27.12
CA ALA A 156 3.25 6.30 26.92
C ALA A 156 4.53 5.45 26.86
N HIS A 157 5.50 5.94 26.09
CA HIS A 157 6.86 5.40 26.02
C HIS A 157 7.88 6.52 26.20
N ARG A 158 9.12 6.16 26.56
CA ARG A 158 10.25 7.11 26.61
C ARG A 158 10.89 7.32 25.23
N GLU A 159 10.68 6.36 24.34
CA GLU A 159 11.30 6.25 23.02
C GLU A 159 10.21 6.10 21.94
N PRO A 160 10.54 6.20 20.63
CA PRO A 160 9.59 6.13 19.53
C PRO A 160 8.62 4.95 19.57
N VAL A 161 7.33 5.18 19.32
CA VAL A 161 6.31 4.12 19.23
C VAL A 161 6.22 3.59 17.79
N ARG A 162 6.79 2.41 17.53
CA ARG A 162 7.02 1.89 16.18
C ARG A 162 5.79 1.26 15.52
N ASP A 163 4.96 0.59 16.30
CA ASP A 163 3.75 -0.08 15.81
C ASP A 163 2.67 -0.15 16.90
N LEU A 164 1.42 -0.28 16.45
CA LEU A 164 0.23 -0.34 17.27
C LEU A 164 -0.71 -1.41 16.71
N SER A 165 -1.36 -2.18 17.59
CA SER A 165 -2.38 -3.14 17.17
C SER A 165 -3.48 -3.26 18.21
N PHE A 166 -4.72 -3.44 17.75
CA PHE A 166 -5.90 -3.55 18.60
C PHE A 166 -6.22 -5.00 18.94
N SER A 167 -6.74 -5.22 20.15
CA SER A 167 -7.42 -6.47 20.47
C SER A 167 -8.70 -6.58 19.64
N SER A 168 -9.09 -7.80 19.27
CA SER A 168 -10.36 -8.10 18.58
C SER A 168 -11.62 -7.48 19.21
N THR A 169 -11.58 -7.16 20.50
CA THR A 169 -12.68 -6.54 21.26
C THR A 169 -12.62 -5.01 21.33
N ASP A 170 -11.56 -4.38 20.82
CA ASP A 170 -11.22 -2.95 20.94
C ASP A 170 -11.05 -2.40 22.37
N LEU A 171 -11.25 -3.23 23.40
CA LEU A 171 -11.10 -2.81 24.80
C LEU A 171 -9.64 -2.57 25.20
N LYS A 172 -8.72 -3.19 24.47
CA LYS A 172 -7.27 -3.10 24.70
C LYS A 172 -6.56 -2.91 23.37
N PHE A 173 -5.39 -2.30 23.45
CA PHE A 173 -4.46 -2.25 22.34
C PHE A 173 -3.04 -2.41 22.87
N CYS A 174 -2.11 -2.79 22.00
CA CYS A 174 -0.70 -2.88 22.33
C CYS A 174 0.09 -1.83 21.55
N SER A 175 1.20 -1.41 22.13
CA SER A 175 2.21 -0.55 21.49
C SER A 175 3.59 -1.17 21.68
N CYS A 176 4.45 -1.02 20.67
CA CYS A 176 5.86 -1.36 20.79
C CYS A 176 6.75 -0.15 20.58
N SER A 177 7.89 -0.13 21.25
CA SER A 177 8.80 1.00 21.23
C SER A 177 10.26 0.58 21.13
N ASP A 178 11.09 1.55 20.77
CA ASP A 178 12.55 1.42 20.83
C ASP A 178 13.07 1.31 22.27
N ASP A 179 12.24 1.52 23.30
CA ASP A 179 12.58 1.28 24.72
C ASP A 179 12.66 -0.22 25.10
N THR A 180 12.65 -1.11 24.11
CA THR A 180 12.68 -2.59 24.23
C THR A 180 11.39 -3.23 24.77
N THR A 181 10.39 -2.42 25.14
CA THR A 181 9.15 -2.92 25.75
C THR A 181 8.00 -2.97 24.77
N VAL A 182 7.10 -3.93 25.00
CA VAL A 182 5.77 -3.95 24.42
C VAL A 182 4.78 -3.68 25.55
N LYS A 183 3.96 -2.64 25.43
CA LYS A 183 2.99 -2.28 26.46
C LYS A 183 1.58 -2.61 26.01
N ILE A 184 0.76 -3.06 26.95
CA ILE A 184 -0.67 -3.31 26.77
C ILE A 184 -1.43 -2.20 27.50
N TRP A 185 -2.35 -1.58 26.79
CA TRP A 185 -3.14 -0.45 27.26
C TRP A 185 -4.61 -0.83 27.38
N ASP A 186 -5.24 -0.39 28.47
CA ASP A 186 -6.68 -0.32 28.56
C ASP A 186 -7.17 0.91 27.79
N PHE A 187 -7.97 0.69 26.74
CA PHE A 187 -8.44 1.75 25.86
C PHE A 187 -9.34 2.75 26.59
N ALA A 188 -10.26 2.28 27.44
CA ALA A 188 -11.25 3.14 28.11
C ALA A 188 -10.60 4.02 29.18
N ARG A 189 -9.69 3.41 29.96
CA ARG A 189 -8.98 4.10 31.05
C ARG A 189 -7.77 4.89 30.58
N CYS A 190 -7.26 4.60 29.39
CA CYS A 190 -6.03 5.19 28.83
C CYS A 190 -4.82 4.97 29.76
N GLN A 191 -4.78 3.83 30.44
CA GLN A 191 -3.74 3.47 31.39
C GLN A 191 -2.99 2.23 30.91
N GLU A 192 -1.71 2.15 31.28
CA GLU A 192 -0.89 0.99 31.06
C GLU A 192 -1.42 -0.15 31.95
N GLU A 193 -1.84 -1.26 31.36
CA GLU A 193 -2.23 -2.44 32.10
C GLU A 193 -1.01 -3.29 32.43
N ARG A 194 -0.12 -3.49 31.44
CA ARG A 194 1.10 -4.29 31.57
C ARG A 194 2.21 -3.77 30.65
N SER A 195 3.44 -3.95 31.11
CA SER A 195 4.64 -3.86 30.29
C SER A 195 5.25 -5.25 30.12
N LEU A 196 5.46 -5.66 28.87
CA LEU A 196 6.09 -6.91 28.48
C LEU A 196 7.57 -6.63 28.25
N THR A 197 8.39 -7.17 29.16
CA THR A 197 9.85 -7.08 29.12
C THR A 197 10.43 -8.46 28.78
N GLY A 198 11.44 -8.49 27.92
CA GLY A 198 12.09 -9.74 27.51
C GLY A 198 12.79 -9.68 26.15
N HIS A 199 12.48 -8.69 25.32
CA HIS A 199 13.35 -8.33 24.21
C HIS A 199 14.64 -7.66 24.71
N GLY A 200 15.77 -7.99 24.08
CA GLY A 200 17.07 -7.40 24.44
C GLY A 200 17.37 -6.08 23.74
N TRP A 201 16.58 -5.73 22.72
CA TRP A 201 16.78 -4.59 21.82
C TRP A 201 15.44 -4.00 21.38
N ASP A 202 15.49 -2.89 20.64
CA ASP A 202 14.34 -2.14 20.12
C ASP A 202 13.28 -3.05 19.47
N VAL A 203 12.01 -2.87 19.85
CA VAL A 203 10.89 -3.60 19.24
C VAL A 203 10.30 -2.77 18.11
N LYS A 204 10.36 -3.29 16.88
CA LYS A 204 9.98 -2.53 15.67
C LYS A 204 8.57 -2.79 15.19
N SER A 205 8.00 -3.95 15.51
CA SER A 205 6.64 -4.32 15.14
C SER A 205 5.93 -5.09 16.23
N VAL A 206 4.62 -4.91 16.31
CA VAL A 206 3.75 -5.69 17.18
C VAL A 206 2.42 -5.89 16.49
N ASP A 207 1.86 -7.09 16.61
CA ASP A 207 0.53 -7.36 16.10
C ASP A 207 -0.25 -8.29 17.02
N TRP A 208 -1.54 -7.98 17.16
CA TRP A 208 -2.47 -8.70 18.02
C TRP A 208 -3.23 -9.74 17.20
N HIS A 209 -3.37 -10.95 17.74
CA HIS A 209 -4.09 -12.01 17.06
C HIS A 209 -5.59 -11.65 16.89
N PRO A 210 -6.19 -11.88 15.72
CA PRO A 210 -7.57 -11.46 15.42
C PRO A 210 -8.69 -12.10 16.27
N GLN A 211 -8.38 -13.05 17.16
CA GLN A 211 -9.37 -13.85 17.88
C GLN A 211 -8.89 -14.23 19.29
N LYS A 212 -7.61 -14.61 19.40
CA LYS A 212 -6.99 -15.03 20.66
C LYS A 212 -6.33 -13.84 21.35
N SER A 213 -6.12 -13.95 22.66
CA SER A 213 -5.38 -12.94 23.43
C SER A 213 -3.85 -13.14 23.30
N LEU A 214 -3.36 -13.25 22.06
CA LEU A 214 -1.95 -13.48 21.73
C LEU A 214 -1.38 -12.27 21.01
N LEU A 215 -0.13 -11.95 21.34
CA LEU A 215 0.65 -10.91 20.67
C LEU A 215 1.86 -11.53 20.00
N VAL A 216 2.21 -11.02 18.82
CA VAL A 216 3.52 -11.24 18.21
C VAL A 216 4.27 -9.93 18.23
N SER A 217 5.55 -9.96 18.59
CA SER A 217 6.46 -8.83 18.41
C SER A 217 7.70 -9.24 17.63
N GLY A 218 8.15 -8.34 16.76
CA GLY A 218 9.40 -8.46 16.01
C GLY A 218 10.36 -7.34 16.40
N ALA A 219 11.60 -7.71 16.72
CA ALA A 219 12.58 -6.78 17.26
C ALA A 219 13.93 -6.81 16.52
N LYS A 220 14.78 -5.87 16.92
CA LYS A 220 16.16 -5.69 16.44
C LYS A 220 17.12 -6.78 16.92
N ASP A 221 16.72 -7.58 17.91
CA ASP A 221 17.44 -8.77 18.38
C ASP A 221 17.31 -9.98 17.41
N ASN A 222 16.65 -9.79 16.26
CA ASN A 222 16.38 -10.78 15.22
C ASN A 222 15.38 -11.86 15.64
N LEU A 223 14.75 -11.71 16.81
CA LEU A 223 13.80 -12.64 17.37
C LEU A 223 12.37 -12.18 17.14
N VAL A 224 11.49 -13.16 17.01
CA VAL A 224 10.05 -12.94 17.01
C VAL A 224 9.49 -13.61 18.26
N LYS A 225 8.89 -12.84 19.16
CA LYS A 225 8.36 -13.37 20.43
C LYS A 225 6.84 -13.40 20.41
N LEU A 226 6.28 -14.49 20.93
CA LEU A 226 4.87 -14.65 21.22
C LEU A 226 4.60 -14.38 22.68
N TRP A 227 3.60 -13.54 22.96
CA TRP A 227 3.22 -13.17 24.32
C TRP A 227 1.76 -13.50 24.58
N ASP A 228 1.48 -13.86 25.83
CA ASP A 228 0.11 -13.89 26.34
C ASP A 228 -0.26 -12.50 26.86
N ALA A 229 -1.28 -11.88 26.25
CA ALA A 229 -1.74 -10.56 26.64
C ALA A 229 -2.39 -10.52 28.05
N ARG A 230 -2.85 -11.67 28.58
CA ARG A 230 -3.52 -11.74 29.89
C ARG A 230 -2.52 -11.87 31.03
N THR A 231 -1.56 -12.78 30.89
CA THR A 231 -0.56 -13.01 31.94
C THR A 231 0.66 -12.11 31.81
N GLY A 232 0.91 -11.57 30.61
CA GLY A 232 2.10 -10.79 30.29
C GLY A 232 3.37 -11.63 30.19
N ARG A 233 3.23 -12.95 30.07
CA ARG A 233 4.37 -13.88 29.94
C ARG A 233 4.74 -14.10 28.48
N GLU A 234 6.03 -14.26 28.24
CA GLU A 234 6.53 -14.81 26.99
C GLU A 234 6.12 -16.28 26.88
N LEU A 235 5.46 -16.64 25.79
CA LEU A 235 5.03 -18.02 25.51
C LEU A 235 6.08 -18.77 24.68
N CYS A 236 6.63 -18.12 23.67
CA CYS A 236 7.58 -18.75 22.75
C CYS A 236 8.46 -17.69 22.07
N THR A 237 9.73 -18.04 21.83
CA THR A 237 10.62 -17.29 20.95
C THR A 237 10.80 -18.08 19.65
N LEU A 238 10.36 -17.50 18.54
CA LEU A 238 10.57 -17.99 17.20
C LEU A 238 11.92 -17.48 16.67
N HIS A 239 12.74 -18.43 16.22
CA HIS A 239 14.04 -18.19 15.62
C HIS A 239 13.93 -18.44 14.11
N GLY A 240 14.53 -17.58 13.29
CA GLY A 240 14.53 -17.80 11.84
C GLY A 240 15.16 -16.67 11.04
N HIS A 241 15.10 -15.44 11.54
CA HIS A 241 15.74 -14.30 10.89
C HIS A 241 17.19 -14.12 11.36
N LYS A 242 18.03 -13.66 10.43
CA LYS A 242 19.46 -13.37 10.72
C LYS A 242 19.71 -11.90 11.05
N ASN A 243 18.73 -11.04 10.80
CA ASN A 243 18.81 -9.61 10.99
C ASN A 243 17.47 -9.07 11.53
N THR A 244 17.43 -7.78 11.82
CA THR A 244 16.31 -7.09 12.48
C THR A 244 14.98 -7.38 11.79
N VAL A 245 13.99 -7.81 12.58
CA VAL A 245 12.62 -7.99 12.12
C VAL A 245 11.95 -6.61 12.07
N LEU A 246 11.50 -6.21 10.89
CA LEU A 246 10.94 -4.88 10.66
C LEU A 246 9.43 -4.85 10.80
N CYS A 247 8.73 -5.84 10.26
CA CYS A 247 7.28 -5.92 10.29
C CYS A 247 6.84 -7.34 10.65
N THR A 248 5.76 -7.43 11.42
CA THR A 248 5.08 -8.69 11.73
C THR A 248 3.59 -8.47 11.60
N LYS A 249 2.89 -9.36 10.88
CA LYS A 249 1.44 -9.28 10.68
C LYS A 249 0.76 -10.64 10.78
N TRP A 250 -0.28 -10.72 11.58
CA TRP A 250 -1.19 -11.85 11.64
C TRP A 250 -2.06 -11.91 10.39
N ASN A 251 -2.31 -13.13 9.93
CA ASN A 251 -3.39 -13.38 9.00
C ASN A 251 -4.73 -13.34 9.76
N ASN A 252 -5.79 -12.86 9.09
CA ASN A 252 -7.16 -12.87 9.60
C ASN A 252 -7.68 -14.27 10.00
N ASN A 253 -7.12 -15.34 9.42
CA ASN A 253 -7.43 -16.71 9.82
C ASN A 253 -6.92 -17.08 11.23
N GLY A 254 -5.95 -16.34 11.77
CA GLY A 254 -5.35 -16.55 13.10
C GLY A 254 -4.39 -17.75 13.20
N ASN A 255 -4.04 -18.40 12.10
CA ASN A 255 -3.10 -19.53 12.10
C ASN A 255 -1.70 -19.11 11.66
N TRP A 256 -1.62 -18.13 10.75
CA TRP A 256 -0.37 -17.71 10.14
C TRP A 256 0.12 -16.36 10.65
N VAL A 257 1.45 -16.28 10.82
CA VAL A 257 2.17 -15.06 11.13
C VAL A 257 3.18 -14.81 10.03
N LEU A 258 3.11 -13.62 9.43
CA LEU A 258 4.06 -13.16 8.42
C LEU A 258 5.08 -12.24 9.06
N THR A 259 6.36 -12.46 8.79
CA THR A 259 7.45 -11.63 9.32
C THR A 259 8.36 -11.18 8.18
N SER A 260 8.75 -9.90 8.20
CA SER A 260 9.76 -9.36 7.29
C SER A 260 10.98 -8.90 8.06
N SER A 261 12.14 -9.03 7.43
CA SER A 261 13.41 -8.65 8.05
C SER A 261 14.33 -7.93 7.07
N ARG A 262 15.34 -7.28 7.66
CA ARG A 262 16.49 -6.71 6.95
C ARG A 262 17.38 -7.75 6.28
N ASP A 263 17.18 -9.04 6.56
CA ASP A 263 17.87 -10.12 5.85
C ASP A 263 17.31 -10.37 4.43
N GLN A 264 16.41 -9.52 3.95
CA GLN A 264 15.79 -9.55 2.60
C GLN A 264 14.83 -10.74 2.41
N VAL A 265 14.45 -11.38 3.51
CA VAL A 265 13.60 -12.56 3.52
C VAL A 265 12.29 -12.28 4.25
N ILE A 266 11.22 -12.85 3.72
CA ILE A 266 9.92 -12.90 4.38
C ILE A 266 9.70 -14.35 4.81
N LYS A 267 9.25 -14.56 6.05
CA LYS A 267 8.94 -15.89 6.58
C LYS A 267 7.46 -15.98 6.96
N LEU A 268 6.89 -17.15 6.72
CA LEU A 268 5.55 -17.52 7.15
C LEU A 268 5.66 -18.57 8.24
N PHE A 269 5.10 -18.29 9.42
CA PHE A 269 5.07 -19.21 10.55
C PHE A 269 3.65 -19.73 10.81
N ASP A 270 3.51 -21.03 11.08
CA ASP A 270 2.28 -21.59 11.64
C ASP A 270 2.39 -21.61 13.17
N ILE A 271 1.42 -21.01 13.85
CA ILE A 271 1.42 -20.91 15.31
C ILE A 271 1.07 -22.21 16.02
N ARG A 272 0.50 -23.18 15.31
CA ARG A 272 0.18 -24.51 15.87
C ARG A 272 1.40 -25.42 15.91
N THR A 273 2.28 -25.28 14.91
CA THR A 273 3.51 -26.09 14.81
C THR A 273 4.73 -25.33 15.34
N LEU A 274 4.64 -23.99 15.46
CA LEU A 274 5.73 -23.08 15.83
C LEU A 274 6.96 -23.22 14.93
N LYS A 275 6.73 -23.59 13.66
CA LYS A 275 7.77 -23.76 12.63
C LYS A 275 7.50 -22.83 11.45
N ASP A 276 8.57 -22.48 10.74
CA ASP A 276 8.44 -21.81 9.46
C ASP A 276 7.90 -22.79 8.41
N ILE A 277 6.85 -22.37 7.71
CA ILE A 277 6.22 -23.11 6.62
C ILE A 277 6.95 -22.77 5.31
N GLU A 278 7.06 -21.47 5.04
CA GLU A 278 7.57 -20.94 3.78
C GLU A 278 8.50 -19.76 4.02
N THR A 279 9.44 -19.59 3.09
CA THR A 279 10.46 -18.55 3.13
C THR A 279 10.57 -17.91 1.76
N TYR A 280 10.04 -16.70 1.60
CA TYR A 280 10.00 -16.00 0.33
C TYR A 280 11.28 -15.19 0.10
N ARG A 281 11.90 -15.41 -1.06
CA ARG A 281 13.10 -14.71 -1.53
C ARG A 281 12.83 -14.07 -2.89
N GLY A 282 13.20 -12.81 -3.06
CA GLY A 282 13.03 -12.10 -4.32
C GLY A 282 13.38 -10.62 -4.24
N HIS A 283 13.29 -10.03 -3.04
CA HIS A 283 13.71 -8.65 -2.81
C HIS A 283 15.23 -8.48 -2.95
N LYS A 284 15.65 -7.39 -3.58
CA LYS A 284 17.08 -7.03 -3.73
C LYS A 284 17.64 -6.33 -2.49
N LYS A 285 16.76 -5.74 -1.68
CA LYS A 285 17.08 -5.02 -0.44
C LYS A 285 16.15 -5.47 0.69
N GLU A 286 16.31 -4.82 1.85
CA GLU A 286 15.54 -5.09 3.07
C GLU A 286 14.04 -4.92 2.86
N VAL A 287 13.23 -5.78 3.47
CA VAL A 287 11.76 -5.73 3.36
C VAL A 287 11.19 -4.93 4.52
N ALA A 288 10.73 -3.71 4.23
CA ALA A 288 10.34 -2.73 5.24
C ALA A 288 8.88 -2.84 5.67
N SER A 289 7.98 -3.23 4.77
CA SER A 289 6.53 -3.25 5.02
C SER A 289 5.87 -4.50 4.46
N LEU A 290 4.80 -4.93 5.13
CA LEU A 290 3.98 -6.09 4.77
C LEU A 290 2.50 -5.74 4.93
N ALA A 291 1.67 -6.20 4.01
CA ALA A 291 0.22 -6.04 4.09
C ALA A 291 -0.51 -7.26 3.52
N TRP A 292 -1.26 -7.96 4.37
CA TRP A 292 -2.20 -9.00 3.95
C TRP A 292 -3.35 -8.38 3.15
N HIS A 293 -3.81 -9.07 2.12
CA HIS A 293 -5.00 -8.66 1.39
C HIS A 293 -6.27 -8.93 2.24
N PRO A 294 -7.28 -8.04 2.23
CA PRO A 294 -8.42 -8.15 3.14
C PRO A 294 -9.37 -9.33 2.88
N PHE A 295 -9.50 -9.81 1.64
CA PHE A 295 -10.39 -10.93 1.28
C PHE A 295 -9.67 -12.25 1.00
N HIS A 296 -8.68 -12.24 0.11
CA HIS A 296 -7.82 -13.41 -0.15
C HIS A 296 -6.85 -13.64 1.01
N GLU A 297 -7.01 -14.77 1.70
CA GLU A 297 -6.16 -15.13 2.85
C GLU A 297 -4.72 -15.47 2.45
N GLU A 298 -4.51 -15.93 1.21
CA GLU A 298 -3.20 -16.38 0.72
C GLU A 298 -2.38 -15.25 0.10
N LEU A 299 -3.02 -14.11 -0.22
CA LEU A 299 -2.37 -12.99 -0.91
C LEU A 299 -1.84 -11.97 0.08
N PHE A 300 -0.57 -11.62 -0.06
CA PHE A 300 0.01 -10.48 0.64
C PHE A 300 0.96 -9.69 -0.26
N VAL A 301 1.25 -8.47 0.17
CA VAL A 301 2.16 -7.56 -0.52
C VAL A 301 3.28 -7.19 0.41
N SER A 302 4.45 -7.00 -0.18
CA SER A 302 5.65 -6.58 0.51
C SER A 302 6.27 -5.38 -0.19
N GLY A 303 6.78 -4.45 0.61
CA GLY A 303 7.48 -3.25 0.16
C GLY A 303 8.92 -3.30 0.62
N SER A 304 9.86 -3.07 -0.31
CA SER A 304 11.29 -3.09 -0.03
C SER A 304 11.91 -1.70 0.02
N HIS A 305 13.10 -1.65 0.63
CA HIS A 305 13.92 -0.46 0.74
C HIS A 305 14.45 0.06 -0.61
N ASP A 306 14.44 -0.77 -1.65
CA ASP A 306 14.76 -0.35 -3.03
C ASP A 306 13.60 0.34 -3.75
N GLY A 307 12.41 0.41 -3.14
CA GLY A 307 11.23 0.97 -3.79
C GLY A 307 10.43 -0.05 -4.61
N SER A 308 10.74 -1.34 -4.53
CA SER A 308 9.98 -2.39 -5.19
C SER A 308 8.77 -2.84 -4.36
N ILE A 309 7.67 -3.15 -5.06
CA ILE A 309 6.48 -3.79 -4.50
C ILE A 309 6.37 -5.18 -5.12
N ILE A 310 6.26 -6.20 -4.27
CA ILE A 310 6.09 -7.58 -4.72
C ILE A 310 4.82 -8.19 -4.11
N HIS A 311 4.00 -8.78 -4.97
CA HIS A 311 2.82 -9.57 -4.62
C HIS A 311 3.19 -11.05 -4.52
N TRP A 312 2.80 -11.67 -3.42
CA TRP A 312 3.09 -13.06 -3.11
C TRP A 312 1.80 -13.83 -2.89
N LEU A 313 1.87 -15.14 -3.14
CA LEU A 313 0.80 -16.07 -2.85
C LEU A 313 1.38 -17.19 -1.99
N VAL A 314 0.73 -17.49 -0.87
CA VAL A 314 1.09 -18.63 -0.01
C VAL A 314 0.97 -19.93 -0.83
N GLY A 315 1.95 -20.83 -0.72
CA GLY A 315 2.06 -22.03 -1.54
C GLY A 315 2.98 -21.89 -2.75
N HIS A 316 3.39 -20.66 -3.09
CA HIS A 316 4.29 -20.39 -4.22
C HIS A 316 5.61 -19.77 -3.73
N ASP A 317 6.74 -20.39 -4.09
CA ASP A 317 8.08 -19.91 -3.73
C ASP A 317 8.51 -18.66 -4.52
N GLN A 318 7.95 -18.48 -5.72
CA GLN A 318 8.30 -17.39 -6.62
C GLN A 318 7.36 -16.18 -6.49
N PRO A 319 7.89 -14.95 -6.69
CA PRO A 319 7.07 -13.74 -6.72
C PRO A 319 6.05 -13.82 -7.87
N GLN A 320 4.78 -13.52 -7.59
CA GLN A 320 3.71 -13.62 -8.59
C GLN A 320 3.61 -12.37 -9.47
N ALA A 321 3.84 -11.20 -8.87
CA ALA A 321 3.97 -9.95 -9.59
C ALA A 321 4.97 -9.03 -8.88
N GLU A 322 5.83 -8.37 -9.65
CA GLU A 322 6.82 -7.42 -9.16
C GLU A 322 6.66 -6.09 -9.88
N VAL A 323 6.59 -5.01 -9.11
CA VAL A 323 6.70 -3.63 -9.58
C VAL A 323 8.03 -3.09 -9.05
N SER A 324 9.09 -3.26 -9.83
CA SER A 324 10.48 -3.04 -9.39
C SER A 324 10.81 -1.59 -9.06
N ASN A 325 10.26 -0.63 -9.81
CA ASN A 325 10.51 0.81 -9.62
C ASN A 325 9.25 1.53 -9.09
N ALA A 326 8.52 0.92 -8.16
CA ALA A 326 7.28 1.50 -7.66
C ALA A 326 7.53 2.85 -6.98
N HIS A 327 8.59 2.96 -6.18
CA HIS A 327 9.08 4.20 -5.56
C HIS A 327 10.57 4.44 -5.88
N ASP A 328 11.01 5.70 -5.77
CA ASP A 328 12.43 6.04 -6.00
C ASP A 328 13.29 5.75 -4.75
N ASN A 329 12.64 5.49 -3.62
CA ASN A 329 13.24 5.24 -2.32
C ASN A 329 12.38 4.24 -1.52
N ASN A 330 12.78 3.95 -0.28
CA ASN A 330 12.16 2.98 0.61
C ASN A 330 10.63 3.12 0.74
N ILE A 331 9.93 1.98 0.69
CA ILE A 331 8.50 1.88 0.98
C ILE A 331 8.31 1.59 2.47
N LEU A 332 7.92 2.62 3.21
CA LEU A 332 7.79 2.56 4.67
C LEU A 332 6.51 1.88 5.13
N ASP A 333 5.44 1.97 4.33
CA ASP A 333 4.15 1.36 4.68
C ASP A 333 3.30 1.05 3.44
N LEU A 334 2.43 0.06 3.60
CA LEU A 334 1.51 -0.45 2.59
C LEU A 334 0.13 -0.65 3.21
N SER A 335 -0.91 -0.15 2.54
CA SER A 335 -2.26 -0.27 3.04
C SER A 335 -3.25 -0.57 1.91
N TRP A 336 -3.95 -1.68 2.05
CA TRP A 336 -5.05 -2.05 1.16
C TRP A 336 -6.30 -1.24 1.48
N HIS A 337 -6.98 -0.78 0.44
CA HIS A 337 -8.34 -0.29 0.59
C HIS A 337 -9.23 -1.41 1.17
N PRO A 338 -10.22 -1.15 2.04
CA PRO A 338 -11.07 -2.17 2.65
C PRO A 338 -11.71 -3.15 1.64
N MET A 339 -12.10 -2.63 0.47
CA MET A 339 -12.60 -3.41 -0.68
C MET A 339 -11.51 -4.18 -1.48
N GLY A 340 -10.23 -4.17 -1.09
CA GLY A 340 -9.12 -4.92 -1.70
C GLY A 340 -8.73 -4.53 -3.13
N HIS A 341 -9.42 -3.59 -3.78
CA HIS A 341 -9.20 -3.26 -5.20
C HIS A 341 -8.10 -2.23 -5.46
N ILE A 342 -7.65 -1.51 -4.42
CA ILE A 342 -6.59 -0.50 -4.47
C ILE A 342 -5.59 -0.80 -3.35
N LEU A 343 -4.30 -0.74 -3.69
CA LEU A 343 -3.20 -0.71 -2.75
C LEU A 343 -2.62 0.71 -2.72
N CYS A 344 -2.33 1.19 -1.51
CA CYS A 344 -1.61 2.43 -1.30
C CYS A 344 -0.22 2.15 -0.74
N SER A 345 0.79 2.85 -1.25
CA SER A 345 2.16 2.80 -0.76
C SER A 345 2.65 4.18 -0.31
N GLY A 346 3.29 4.22 0.86
CA GLY A 346 3.95 5.39 1.41
C GLY A 346 5.46 5.29 1.26
N GLY A 347 6.06 6.24 0.56
CA GLY A 347 7.49 6.26 0.29
C GLY A 347 8.26 7.26 1.15
N SER A 348 9.55 6.96 1.36
CA SER A 348 10.52 7.93 1.85
C SER A 348 10.85 9.02 0.83
N ASP A 349 10.43 8.84 -0.43
CA ASP A 349 10.53 9.79 -1.55
C ASP A 349 9.50 10.94 -1.48
N HIS A 350 8.82 11.08 -0.34
CA HIS A 350 7.78 12.10 -0.09
C HIS A 350 6.51 11.92 -0.93
N THR A 351 6.31 10.75 -1.52
CA THR A 351 5.16 10.44 -2.36
C THR A 351 4.29 9.35 -1.77
N THR A 352 2.98 9.50 -1.96
CA THR A 352 1.98 8.45 -1.74
C THR A 352 1.50 7.97 -3.10
N LYS A 353 1.69 6.70 -3.44
CA LYS A 353 1.27 6.16 -4.74
C LYS A 353 0.11 5.19 -4.58
N PHE A 354 -0.80 5.24 -5.55
CA PHE A 354 -1.99 4.40 -5.61
C PHE A 354 -1.87 3.41 -6.77
N TRP A 355 -2.14 2.15 -6.46
CA TRP A 355 -2.06 1.03 -7.39
C TRP A 355 -3.41 0.33 -7.44
N CYS A 356 -3.90 0.01 -8.63
CA CYS A 356 -5.14 -0.73 -8.79
C CYS A 356 -4.93 -2.01 -9.60
N ARG A 357 -5.98 -2.83 -9.64
CA ARG A 357 -6.02 -4.04 -10.46
C ARG A 357 -5.90 -3.70 -11.94
N ASN A 358 -5.20 -4.54 -12.68
CA ASN A 358 -5.06 -4.40 -14.12
C ASN A 358 -6.43 -4.54 -14.78
N ARG A 359 -6.72 -3.74 -15.81
CA ARG A 359 -7.98 -3.92 -16.56
C ARG A 359 -7.79 -5.02 -17.60
N PRO A 360 -8.82 -5.84 -17.86
CA PRO A 360 -8.76 -6.80 -18.95
C PRO A 360 -8.40 -6.12 -20.27
N GLY A 361 -7.42 -6.67 -20.99
CA GLY A 361 -6.95 -6.13 -22.27
C GLY A 361 -6.01 -4.92 -22.17
N ASP A 362 -5.65 -4.44 -20.97
CA ASP A 362 -4.58 -3.45 -20.83
C ASP A 362 -3.25 -4.06 -21.27
N THR A 363 -2.50 -3.33 -22.10
CA THR A 363 -1.09 -3.66 -22.34
C THR A 363 -0.27 -3.24 -21.12
N THR A 364 0.66 -4.09 -20.67
CA THR A 364 1.52 -3.83 -19.49
C THR A 364 2.60 -2.77 -19.73
N ARG A 365 2.43 -1.88 -20.71
CA ARG A 365 3.36 -0.79 -21.06
C ARG A 365 3.14 0.45 -20.20
N ASP A 366 3.08 0.30 -18.88
CA ASP A 366 3.22 1.43 -17.96
C ASP A 366 4.70 1.62 -17.63
N LYS A 367 5.14 2.85 -17.30
CA LYS A 367 6.54 3.14 -16.92
C LYS A 367 7.08 2.27 -15.79
N TYR A 368 6.18 1.68 -15.01
CA TYR A 368 6.49 0.82 -13.87
C TYR A 368 6.48 -0.68 -14.21
N ASN A 369 5.90 -1.06 -15.36
CA ASN A 369 5.77 -2.45 -15.82
C ASN A 369 6.50 -2.71 -17.16
N ALA A 370 7.02 -1.67 -17.81
CA ALA A 370 7.86 -1.80 -18.99
C ALA A 370 9.27 -2.25 -18.58
N PRO A 371 9.85 -3.27 -19.23
CA PRO A 371 11.26 -3.59 -19.03
C PRO A 371 12.10 -2.38 -19.44
N LEU A 372 12.93 -1.89 -18.52
CA LEU A 372 13.95 -0.88 -18.84
C LEU A 372 14.81 -1.44 -19.97
N MET A 373 14.67 -0.88 -21.18
CA MET A 373 15.63 -1.10 -22.25
C MET A 373 16.98 -0.59 -21.76
N GLN A 374 17.87 -1.53 -21.44
CA GLN A 374 19.23 -1.28 -21.04
C GLN A 374 20.00 -0.83 -22.30
N GLY A 375 20.30 0.46 -22.39
CA GLY A 375 21.23 1.01 -23.38
C GLY A 375 20.66 2.07 -24.32
N ALA A 376 20.68 3.32 -23.88
CA ALA A 376 20.95 4.45 -24.76
C ALA A 376 21.67 5.51 -23.92
N SER A 377 22.98 5.54 -24.09
CA SER A 377 23.89 6.48 -23.45
C SER A 377 23.52 7.93 -23.77
N ASN A 378 23.62 8.73 -22.72
CA ASN A 378 23.69 10.18 -22.67
C ASN A 378 24.59 10.75 -23.78
N GLU A 379 24.04 11.48 -24.75
CA GLU A 379 24.77 12.55 -25.44
C GLU A 379 23.88 13.80 -25.54
N GLN A 380 24.29 14.81 -24.79
CA GLN A 380 23.78 16.18 -24.83
C GLN A 380 24.20 16.83 -26.16
N MET A 381 23.23 17.26 -26.98
CA MET A 381 23.51 18.18 -28.09
C MET A 381 23.56 19.62 -27.58
N ALA A 382 24.76 20.23 -27.65
CA ALA A 382 24.95 21.68 -27.61
C ALA A 382 24.98 22.25 -29.05
N PRO A 383 24.52 23.50 -29.30
CA PRO A 383 24.37 24.03 -30.65
C PRO A 383 25.56 24.91 -31.04
N LEU A 384 26.13 24.72 -32.25
CA LEU A 384 27.05 25.70 -32.84
C LEU A 384 26.94 25.78 -34.37
N GLY A 385 26.73 27.01 -34.86
CA GLY A 385 27.54 27.61 -35.94
C GLY A 385 27.14 27.36 -37.39
N ARG A 386 26.50 28.35 -38.02
CA ARG A 386 26.37 28.51 -39.48
C ARG A 386 27.72 28.77 -40.13
N GLY A 387 27.98 28.11 -41.26
CA GLY A 387 29.03 28.43 -42.23
C GLY A 387 28.55 28.14 -43.66
N SER A 388 28.79 29.07 -44.57
CA SER A 388 28.20 29.24 -45.91
C SER A 388 29.03 28.68 -47.07
N GLY A 389 28.36 28.41 -48.20
CA GLY A 389 28.92 28.23 -49.56
C GLY A 389 28.82 26.79 -50.11
N SER A 390 28.54 26.46 -51.38
CA SER A 390 28.06 27.17 -52.57
C SER A 390 28.04 26.16 -53.76
N VAL A 391 26.83 25.78 -54.23
CA VAL A 391 26.36 25.51 -55.63
C VAL A 391 26.99 24.35 -56.50
N PRO A 392 26.40 23.93 -57.67
CA PRO A 392 25.52 22.75 -57.80
C PRO A 392 25.87 21.79 -58.98
N MET A 393 25.09 20.71 -59.19
CA MET A 393 24.88 20.13 -60.53
C MET A 393 23.49 19.45 -60.67
N GLU A 394 22.74 19.93 -61.66
CA GLU A 394 21.54 19.40 -62.32
C GLU A 394 21.83 18.06 -63.07
N ALA A 395 20.92 17.21 -63.55
CA ALA A 395 19.46 17.09 -63.59
C ALA A 395 19.12 15.66 -64.05
N SER A 396 17.92 15.15 -63.72
CA SER A 396 16.95 14.72 -64.73
C SER A 396 15.65 14.23 -64.09
N SER A 397 14.59 14.73 -64.68
CA SER A 397 13.18 14.66 -64.33
C SER A 397 12.52 13.34 -64.75
N LEU A 398 11.53 12.89 -63.97
CA LEU A 398 10.24 12.46 -64.48
C LEU A 398 9.19 12.69 -63.39
N GLY A 399 8.23 13.56 -63.68
CA GLY A 399 7.18 13.97 -62.76
C GLY A 399 5.97 13.04 -62.78
N SER A 400 5.28 12.98 -61.65
CA SER A 400 3.82 12.97 -61.64
C SER A 400 3.35 13.71 -60.40
N SER A 401 2.45 14.66 -60.64
CA SER A 401 2.01 15.70 -59.71
C SER A 401 0.71 15.28 -59.05
N PHE A 402 0.60 15.41 -57.72
CA PHE A 402 -0.66 15.82 -57.11
C PHE A 402 -0.41 16.52 -55.75
N MET A 403 -0.96 17.73 -55.62
CA MET A 403 -1.00 18.57 -54.41
C MET A 403 -1.82 17.86 -53.30
N GLY A 404 -1.70 18.09 -52.01
CA GLY A 404 -1.03 19.11 -51.20
C GLY A 404 -1.65 19.08 -49.79
N VAL A 405 -1.04 19.83 -48.88
CA VAL A 405 -1.53 20.25 -47.55
C VAL A 405 -1.33 19.25 -46.40
N GLY A 406 -0.36 19.59 -45.55
CA GLY A 406 -0.17 19.00 -44.24
C GLY A 406 -1.21 19.45 -43.22
N GLY A 407 -1.45 18.57 -42.25
CA GLY A 407 -2.24 18.84 -41.07
C GLY A 407 -1.83 17.86 -39.98
N ALA A 408 -1.47 18.40 -38.82
CA ALA A 408 -1.14 17.65 -37.62
C ALA A 408 -2.27 16.67 -37.25
N VAL A 409 -1.92 15.43 -36.96
CA VAL A 409 -2.86 14.42 -36.44
C VAL A 409 -3.12 14.73 -34.98
N ASP A 410 -4.26 15.35 -34.71
CA ASP A 410 -4.83 15.59 -33.38
C ASP A 410 -5.49 14.28 -32.93
N GLU A 411 -4.91 13.59 -31.95
CA GLU A 411 -5.56 12.48 -31.24
C GLU A 411 -6.68 13.05 -30.36
N GLY A 412 -7.89 13.07 -30.91
CA GLY A 412 -9.06 13.54 -30.17
C GLY A 412 -10.35 12.97 -30.69
N THR A 413 -11.01 12.17 -29.83
CA THR A 413 -12.43 11.76 -29.83
C THR A 413 -12.73 10.37 -30.39
N ILE A 414 -13.08 9.44 -29.50
CA ILE A 414 -13.79 8.19 -29.82
C ILE A 414 -15.29 8.41 -29.50
N PRO A 415 -16.24 7.97 -30.35
CA PRO A 415 -17.68 8.22 -30.20
C PRO A 415 -18.35 7.33 -29.15
N GLY A 416 -19.38 7.83 -28.45
CA GLY A 416 -20.29 6.97 -27.66
C GLY A 416 -20.85 7.52 -26.34
N VAL A 417 -20.94 8.84 -26.14
CA VAL A 417 -21.57 9.41 -24.93
C VAL A 417 -22.91 10.04 -25.30
N GLY A 418 -24.00 9.43 -24.83
CA GLY A 418 -25.32 10.05 -24.85
C GLY A 418 -25.36 11.30 -23.97
N MET A 419 -25.97 12.37 -24.49
CA MET A 419 -26.23 13.59 -23.74
C MET A 419 -27.37 13.39 -22.75
N ALA A 420 -27.18 13.82 -21.49
CA ALA A 420 -28.28 14.34 -20.69
C ALA A 420 -28.30 15.86 -20.87
N MET A 421 -29.39 16.36 -21.45
CA MET A 421 -29.69 17.78 -21.62
C MET A 421 -30.56 18.27 -20.43
N PRO A 422 -30.64 19.59 -20.19
CA PRO A 422 -30.33 20.27 -18.93
C PRO A 422 -31.39 20.21 -17.83
#